data_AF-A0A930ACX7-F1
#
_entry.id   AF-A0A930ACX7-F1
#
_cell.length_a   1.000
_cell.length_b   1.000
_cell.length_c   1.000
_cell.angle_alpha   90.00
_cell.angle_beta   90.00
_cell.angle_gamma   90.00
#
_symmetry.space_group_name_H-M   'P 1'
#
loop_
_entity.id
_entity.type
_entity.pdbx_description
1 polymer ?
#
loop_
_entity_poly.entity_id
_entity_poly.type
_entity_poly.pdbx_seq_one_letter_code
_entity_poly.pdbx_strand_id
1 'polypeptide(L)'
;MEYMTPNFTKDMLKTHTILAPNMAPMQFAAIKAAMESEGYRIVMLENSGAEVAQLGLKYVHNDTCYPALLIIGQFLDALNSGKYDLQHTALLISQSGGGCRASNYIKLLRKALVKAGYDYIPVASLNASGLEKGSSMPMTLRLLLKVLAAAEYGDLIAALHNQVKPYEINKGDAAACVTKWTEQVQDWLNHNKNYTIFSMKRRFKDIANDFAKIPVNRTPKVKVGVVGEIYVKFSPMGNNDLVSFLESQDCEVNMPGLMGYIEYCVANATLDVQIYG
;
A
#
# COMPACT_ATOMS: atom_id res chain seq x y z
N MET A 1 -7.72 -25.92 16.95
CA MET A 1 -7.17 -24.82 17.76
C MET A 1 -7.22 -23.56 16.92
N GLU A 2 -7.91 -22.54 17.42
CA GLU A 2 -7.98 -21.23 16.77
C GLU A 2 -6.65 -20.52 17.04
N TYR A 3 -5.90 -20.16 16.00
CA TYR A 3 -4.63 -19.45 16.14
C TYR A 3 -4.93 -17.98 16.41
N MET A 4 -5.00 -17.62 17.70
CA MET A 4 -5.43 -16.30 18.15
C MET A 4 -4.24 -15.47 18.62
N THR A 5 -4.18 -14.23 18.17
CA THR A 5 -3.34 -13.18 18.74
C THR A 5 -4.21 -12.23 19.57
N PRO A 6 -3.64 -11.43 20.48
CA PRO A 6 -4.36 -10.35 21.12
C PRO A 6 -5.05 -9.44 20.10
N ASN A 7 -6.21 -8.93 20.51
CA ASN A 7 -6.92 -7.93 19.75
C ASN A 7 -6.18 -6.59 19.78
N PHE A 8 -6.12 -5.92 18.64
CA PHE A 8 -5.65 -4.54 18.59
C PHE A 8 -6.67 -3.60 19.27
N THR A 9 -6.22 -2.79 20.23
CA THR A 9 -7.08 -1.85 20.96
C THR A 9 -6.73 -0.40 20.64
N LYS A 10 -7.67 0.52 20.87
CA LYS A 10 -7.44 1.96 20.66
C LYS A 10 -6.28 2.52 21.49
N ASP A 11 -6.07 2.01 22.70
CA ASP A 11 -5.00 2.48 23.58
C ASP A 11 -3.60 2.13 23.03
N MET A 12 -3.50 1.05 22.25
CA MET A 12 -2.25 0.67 21.58
C MET A 12 -1.78 1.72 20.57
N LEU A 13 -2.66 2.61 20.07
CA LEU A 13 -2.24 3.72 19.20
C LEU A 13 -1.22 4.66 19.87
N LYS A 14 -1.24 4.77 21.20
CA LYS A 14 -0.35 5.65 21.96
C LYS A 14 1.00 4.99 22.27
N THR A 15 1.01 3.66 22.35
CA THR A 15 2.15 2.90 22.87
C THR A 15 2.87 2.10 21.81
N HIS A 16 2.15 1.57 20.81
CA HIS A 16 2.70 0.63 19.84
C HIS A 16 3.18 1.31 18.55
N THR A 17 4.26 0.77 18.00
CA THR A 17 4.65 0.95 16.59
C THR A 17 3.88 -0.05 15.74
N ILE A 18 3.30 0.42 14.64
CA ILE A 18 2.44 -0.36 13.76
C ILE A 18 3.20 -0.65 12.47
N LEU A 19 3.51 -1.92 12.23
CA LEU A 19 4.16 -2.36 10.99
C LEU A 19 3.09 -2.65 9.95
N ALA A 20 3.28 -2.18 8.72
CA ALA A 20 2.37 -2.43 7.60
C ALA A 20 3.14 -2.80 6.33
N PRO A 21 2.64 -3.72 5.48
CA PRO A 21 3.30 -4.04 4.24
C PRO A 21 3.25 -2.86 3.27
N ASN A 22 4.33 -2.61 2.54
CA ASN A 22 4.36 -1.60 1.49
C ASN A 22 4.08 -2.24 0.13
N MET A 23 2.92 -1.93 -0.45
CA MET A 23 2.52 -2.46 -1.75
C MET A 23 2.78 -1.48 -2.89
N ALA A 24 2.55 -0.19 -2.67
CA ALA A 24 2.63 0.83 -3.71
C ALA A 24 3.37 2.05 -3.16
N PRO A 25 4.71 2.15 -3.35
CA PRO A 25 5.54 3.09 -2.61
C PRO A 25 5.09 4.55 -2.67
N MET A 26 4.66 5.04 -3.83
CA MET A 26 4.23 6.43 -4.01
C MET A 26 2.94 6.74 -3.22
N GLN A 27 1.93 5.88 -3.36
CA GLN A 27 0.65 6.00 -2.65
C GLN A 27 0.85 5.79 -1.14
N PHE A 28 1.63 4.79 -0.75
CA PHE A 28 1.81 4.38 0.64
C PHE A 28 2.67 5.38 1.42
N ALA A 29 3.60 6.10 0.76
CA ALA A 29 4.31 7.22 1.37
C ALA A 29 3.33 8.34 1.80
N ALA A 30 2.35 8.67 0.96
CA ALA A 30 1.32 9.66 1.29
C ALA A 30 0.30 9.12 2.32
N ILE A 31 -0.09 7.84 2.23
CA ILE A 31 -0.97 7.18 3.21
C ILE A 31 -0.30 7.13 4.59
N LYS A 32 1.01 6.86 4.65
CA LYS A 32 1.80 6.91 5.88
C LYS A 32 1.68 8.28 6.54
N ALA A 33 1.90 9.36 5.79
CA ALA A 33 1.74 10.72 6.31
C ALA A 33 0.29 11.01 6.77
N ALA A 34 -0.72 10.56 6.02
CA ALA A 34 -2.12 10.68 6.45
C ALA A 34 -2.35 10.01 7.82
N MET A 35 -1.82 8.81 8.02
CA MET A 35 -1.94 8.10 9.30
C MET A 35 -1.14 8.80 10.41
N GLU A 36 0.11 9.18 10.17
CA GLU A 36 0.94 9.88 11.16
C GLU A 36 0.29 11.21 11.61
N SER A 37 -0.34 11.93 10.68
CA SER A 37 -1.06 13.18 10.98
C SER A 37 -2.26 13.01 11.92
N GLU A 38 -2.75 11.78 12.10
CA GLU A 38 -3.85 11.42 13.00
C GLU A 38 -3.34 10.67 14.24
N GLY A 39 -2.02 10.69 14.50
CA GLY A 39 -1.39 10.17 15.72
C GLY A 39 -0.93 8.72 15.65
N TYR A 40 -0.91 8.11 14.47
CA TYR A 40 -0.49 6.72 14.28
C TYR A 40 1.02 6.61 14.11
N ARG A 41 1.68 5.77 14.91
CA ARG A 41 3.10 5.43 14.73
C ARG A 41 3.24 4.29 13.73
N ILE A 42 3.16 4.59 12.44
CA ILE A 42 3.19 3.55 11.39
C ILE A 42 4.54 3.48 10.67
N VAL A 43 5.01 2.27 10.43
CA VAL A 43 6.20 1.97 9.63
C VAL A 43 5.78 1.11 8.44
N MET A 44 6.07 1.58 7.25
CA MET A 44 5.90 0.80 6.02
C MET A 44 7.11 -0.11 5.86
N LEU A 45 6.87 -1.41 5.69
CA LEU A 45 7.92 -2.41 5.54
C LEU A 45 8.52 -2.35 4.14
N GLU A 46 9.84 -2.15 4.07
CA GLU A 46 10.61 -2.07 2.83
C GLU A 46 11.56 -3.25 2.64
N ASN A 47 11.64 -4.16 3.62
CA ASN A 47 12.46 -5.35 3.53
C ASN A 47 12.01 -6.24 2.37
N SER A 48 12.98 -6.73 1.60
CA SER A 48 12.76 -7.51 0.39
C SER A 48 13.83 -8.55 0.11
N GLY A 49 13.60 -9.39 -0.90
CA GLY A 49 14.53 -10.42 -1.35
C GLY A 49 14.06 -11.85 -1.11
N ALA A 50 14.88 -12.80 -1.54
CA ALA A 50 14.56 -14.24 -1.48
C ALA A 50 14.40 -14.76 -0.04
N GLU A 51 15.14 -14.18 0.93
CA GLU A 51 15.05 -14.49 2.36
C GLU A 51 13.61 -14.29 2.88
N VAL A 52 12.97 -13.19 2.51
CA VAL A 52 11.57 -12.88 2.88
C VAL A 52 10.62 -13.96 2.35
N ALA A 53 10.77 -14.36 1.08
CA ALA A 53 9.94 -15.38 0.47
C ALA A 53 10.16 -16.77 1.12
N GLN A 54 11.41 -17.13 1.41
CA GLN A 54 11.74 -18.37 2.12
C GLN A 54 11.18 -18.39 3.54
N LEU A 55 11.25 -17.27 4.25
CA LEU A 55 10.67 -17.14 5.59
C LEU A 55 9.14 -17.27 5.55
N GLY A 56 8.49 -16.68 4.55
CA GLY A 56 7.08 -16.93 4.27
C GLY A 56 6.80 -18.42 4.11
N LEU A 57 7.48 -19.10 3.18
CA LEU A 57 7.34 -20.53 2.91
C LEU A 57 7.58 -21.43 4.14
N LYS A 58 8.43 -20.99 5.08
CA LYS A 58 8.69 -21.73 6.32
C LYS A 58 7.46 -21.79 7.23
N TYR A 59 6.67 -20.71 7.28
CA TYR A 59 5.56 -20.57 8.23
C TYR A 59 4.17 -20.69 7.59
N VAL A 60 4.07 -20.50 6.27
CA VAL A 60 2.87 -20.77 5.46
C VAL A 60 3.15 -21.80 4.38
N HIS A 61 2.12 -22.58 4.00
CA HIS A 61 2.28 -23.59 2.96
C HIS A 61 2.40 -22.97 1.56
N ASN A 62 3.05 -23.68 0.65
CA ASN A 62 3.28 -23.27 -0.75
C ASN A 62 1.99 -23.12 -1.58
N ASP A 63 0.90 -23.78 -1.20
CA ASP A 63 -0.42 -23.65 -1.86
C ASP A 63 -1.24 -22.40 -1.41
N THR A 64 -0.57 -21.43 -0.77
CA THR A 64 -1.19 -20.17 -0.39
C THR A 64 -1.08 -19.12 -1.50
N CYS A 65 -1.85 -18.04 -1.40
CA CYS A 65 -1.73 -16.92 -2.34
C CYS A 65 -0.33 -16.30 -2.22
N TYR A 66 0.39 -16.11 -3.32
CA TYR A 66 1.77 -15.61 -3.31
C TYR A 66 1.94 -14.28 -2.54
N PRO A 67 1.06 -13.27 -2.67
CA PRO A 67 1.08 -12.09 -1.82
C PRO A 67 0.99 -12.36 -0.32
N ALA A 68 0.18 -13.36 0.10
CA ALA A 68 0.07 -13.71 1.52
C ALA A 68 1.40 -14.19 2.07
N LEU A 69 2.08 -15.04 1.29
CA LEU A 69 3.40 -15.57 1.61
C LEU A 69 4.43 -14.45 1.74
N LEU A 70 4.47 -13.52 0.79
CA LEU A 70 5.39 -12.39 0.83
C LEU A 70 5.12 -11.46 2.01
N ILE A 71 3.87 -11.04 2.22
CA ILE A 71 3.48 -10.15 3.33
C ILE A 71 3.82 -10.78 4.68
N ILE A 72 3.50 -12.07 4.88
CA ILE A 72 3.81 -12.78 6.12
C ILE A 72 5.32 -12.91 6.30
N GLY A 73 6.05 -13.23 5.22
CA GLY A 73 7.51 -13.22 5.22
C GLY A 73 8.07 -11.86 5.65
N GLN A 74 7.55 -10.76 5.11
CA GLN A 74 8.01 -9.40 5.42
C GLN A 74 7.81 -9.08 6.90
N PHE A 75 6.66 -9.46 7.46
CA PHE A 75 6.39 -9.28 8.89
C PHE A 75 7.35 -10.09 9.74
N LEU A 76 7.50 -11.38 9.48
CA LEU A 76 8.37 -12.24 10.29
C LEU A 76 9.83 -11.79 10.22
N ASP A 77 10.30 -11.38 9.05
CA ASP A 77 11.66 -10.86 8.87
C ASP A 77 11.87 -9.55 9.66
N ALA A 78 10.89 -8.63 9.59
CA ALA A 78 10.90 -7.41 10.38
C ALA A 78 10.93 -7.69 11.88
N LEU A 79 10.12 -8.65 12.37
CA LEU A 79 10.10 -9.05 13.78
C LEU A 79 11.42 -9.71 14.22
N ASN A 80 12.07 -10.49 13.35
CA ASN A 80 13.37 -11.11 13.61
C ASN A 80 14.55 -10.13 13.54
N SER A 81 14.37 -8.96 12.95
CA SER A 81 15.47 -8.02 12.65
C SER A 81 16.14 -7.40 13.88
N GLY A 82 15.52 -7.48 15.06
CA GLY A 82 15.98 -6.82 16.28
C GLY A 82 15.78 -5.29 16.30
N LYS A 83 15.16 -4.71 15.26
CA LYS A 83 14.96 -3.25 15.14
C LYS A 83 13.76 -2.72 15.93
N TYR A 84 12.84 -3.57 16.35
CA TYR A 84 11.56 -3.17 16.93
C TYR A 84 11.40 -3.70 18.36
N ASP A 85 10.77 -2.90 19.22
CA ASP A 85 10.31 -3.36 20.53
C ASP A 85 9.06 -4.22 20.36
N LEU A 86 9.22 -5.54 20.42
CA LEU A 86 8.14 -6.49 20.17
C LEU A 86 7.00 -6.42 21.20
N GLN A 87 7.25 -5.90 22.40
CA GLN A 87 6.20 -5.71 23.42
C GLN A 87 5.32 -4.50 23.13
N HIS A 88 5.80 -3.59 22.28
CA HIS A 88 5.09 -2.41 21.82
C HIS A 88 5.05 -2.38 20.29
N THR A 89 4.87 -3.53 19.65
CA THR A 89 4.72 -3.65 18.20
C THR A 89 3.37 -4.26 17.88
N ALA A 90 2.68 -3.70 16.89
CA ALA A 90 1.46 -4.25 16.31
C ALA A 90 1.63 -4.41 14.80
N LEU A 91 0.92 -5.35 14.20
CA LEU A 91 0.93 -5.56 12.75
C LEU A 91 -0.39 -5.08 12.15
N LEU A 92 -0.34 -4.39 11.02
CA LEU A 92 -1.51 -3.92 10.29
C LEU A 92 -1.59 -4.60 8.93
N ILE A 93 -2.71 -5.27 8.66
CA ILE A 93 -2.99 -5.89 7.36
C ILE A 93 -4.36 -5.45 6.85
N SER A 94 -4.49 -5.22 5.54
CA SER A 94 -5.77 -4.93 4.93
C SER A 94 -6.58 -6.21 4.69
N GLN A 95 -7.90 -6.13 4.81
CA GLN A 95 -8.81 -7.17 4.32
C GLN A 95 -9.78 -6.54 3.34
N SER A 96 -9.85 -7.10 2.13
CA SER A 96 -10.70 -6.59 1.06
C SER A 96 -12.19 -6.84 1.30
N GLY A 97 -12.55 -7.89 2.03
CA GLY A 97 -13.94 -8.31 2.23
C GLY A 97 -14.63 -8.87 0.98
N GLY A 98 -14.06 -8.68 -0.21
CA GLY A 98 -14.54 -9.25 -1.47
C GLY A 98 -14.10 -10.71 -1.71
N GLY A 99 -14.35 -11.19 -2.93
CA GLY A 99 -14.19 -12.60 -3.33
C GLY A 99 -12.76 -13.15 -3.48
N CYS A 100 -11.72 -12.37 -3.15
CA CYS A 100 -10.33 -12.85 -3.21
C CYS A 100 -9.84 -13.43 -1.88
N ARG A 101 -8.65 -14.06 -1.87
CA ARG A 101 -8.08 -14.67 -0.66
C ARG A 101 -7.56 -13.65 0.37
N ALA A 102 -7.46 -12.36 0.04
CA ALA A 102 -6.92 -11.32 0.92
C ALA A 102 -7.68 -11.23 2.25
N SER A 103 -9.00 -11.46 2.24
CA SER A 103 -9.83 -11.53 3.46
C SER A 103 -9.34 -12.58 4.47
N ASN A 104 -8.62 -13.63 4.01
CA ASN A 104 -8.10 -14.70 4.86
C ASN A 104 -6.64 -14.51 5.30
N TYR A 105 -5.94 -13.49 4.80
CA TYR A 105 -4.51 -13.31 5.09
C TYR A 105 -4.25 -13.09 6.58
N ILE A 106 -5.14 -12.37 7.28
CA ILE A 106 -5.00 -12.14 8.73
C ILE A 106 -4.98 -13.45 9.52
N LYS A 107 -5.80 -14.45 9.14
CA LYS A 107 -5.83 -15.75 9.82
C LYS A 107 -4.55 -16.55 9.56
N LEU A 108 -4.03 -16.47 8.33
CA LEU A 108 -2.75 -17.08 7.98
C LEU A 108 -1.59 -16.42 8.73
N LEU A 109 -1.61 -15.09 8.85
CA LEU A 109 -0.64 -14.31 9.60
C LEU A 109 -0.65 -14.70 11.08
N ARG A 110 -1.81 -14.73 11.74
CA ARG A 110 -1.90 -15.17 13.15
C ARG A 110 -1.38 -16.60 13.35
N LYS A 111 -1.72 -17.52 12.44
CA LYS A 111 -1.18 -18.89 12.46
C LYS A 111 0.35 -18.90 12.33
N ALA A 112 0.92 -18.08 11.45
CA ALA A 112 2.35 -17.97 11.27
C ALA A 112 3.04 -17.37 12.52
N LEU A 113 2.44 -16.34 13.13
CA LEU A 113 2.94 -15.73 14.37
C LEU A 113 2.97 -16.74 15.53
N VAL A 114 1.89 -17.49 15.75
CA VAL A 114 1.85 -18.52 16.79
C VAL A 114 2.95 -19.56 16.58
N LYS A 115 3.16 -20.01 15.34
CA LYS A 115 4.24 -20.96 15.02
C LYS A 115 5.64 -20.38 15.20
N ALA A 116 5.80 -19.07 14.99
CA ALA A 116 7.06 -18.37 15.15
C ALA A 116 7.33 -17.92 16.60
N GLY A 117 6.40 -18.13 17.52
CA GLY A 117 6.51 -17.69 18.93
C GLY A 117 6.17 -16.21 19.16
N TYR A 118 5.41 -15.60 18.25
CA TYR A 118 4.96 -14.20 18.30
C TYR A 118 3.45 -14.08 18.53
N ASP A 119 2.84 -15.06 19.18
CA ASP A 119 1.39 -15.10 19.46
C ASP A 119 0.89 -13.92 20.30
N TYR A 120 1.76 -13.28 21.07
CA TYR A 120 1.46 -12.09 21.88
C TYR A 120 1.40 -10.77 21.08
N ILE A 121 1.80 -10.76 19.81
CA ILE A 121 1.81 -9.53 18.99
C ILE A 121 0.41 -9.28 18.40
N PRO A 122 -0.23 -8.14 18.68
CA PRO A 122 -1.56 -7.83 18.16
C PRO A 122 -1.53 -7.60 16.64
N VAL A 123 -2.58 -8.08 15.97
CA VAL A 123 -2.78 -7.91 14.52
C VAL A 123 -4.06 -7.12 14.28
N ALA A 124 -3.89 -5.89 13.80
CA ALA A 124 -4.96 -4.99 13.39
C ALA A 124 -5.40 -5.27 11.94
N SER A 125 -6.71 -5.23 11.71
CA SER A 125 -7.26 -5.27 10.35
C SER A 125 -7.72 -3.89 9.89
N LEU A 126 -7.33 -3.49 8.68
CA LEU A 126 -7.97 -2.41 7.94
C LEU A 126 -9.00 -2.98 6.96
N ASN A 127 -10.29 -2.84 7.23
CA ASN A 127 -11.36 -3.32 6.34
C ASN A 127 -12.62 -2.45 6.42
N ALA A 128 -13.36 -2.38 5.31
CA ALA A 128 -14.63 -1.66 5.22
C ALA A 128 -15.86 -2.57 5.40
N SER A 129 -15.67 -3.89 5.40
CA SER A 129 -16.75 -4.89 5.44
C SER A 129 -17.12 -5.36 6.86
N GLY A 130 -16.55 -4.75 7.90
CA GLY A 130 -16.80 -5.11 9.30
C GLY A 130 -16.27 -6.49 9.69
N LEU A 131 -15.25 -6.99 8.99
CA LEU A 131 -14.52 -8.20 9.35
C LEU A 131 -13.70 -7.95 10.61
N GLU A 132 -13.42 -9.00 11.40
CA GLU A 132 -12.53 -8.91 12.56
C GLU A 132 -12.88 -7.76 13.52
N LYS A 133 -14.18 -7.62 13.87
CA LYS A 133 -14.71 -6.49 14.67
C LYS A 133 -13.92 -6.20 15.96
N GLY A 134 -13.32 -7.21 16.57
CA GLY A 134 -12.49 -7.08 17.78
C GLY A 134 -11.08 -6.52 17.54
N SER A 135 -10.59 -6.53 16.30
CA SER A 135 -9.23 -6.14 15.91
C SER A 135 -9.22 -5.07 14.79
N SER A 136 -10.35 -4.42 14.51
CA SER A 136 -10.41 -3.42 13.46
C SER A 136 -9.60 -2.17 13.83
N MET A 137 -8.81 -1.69 12.89
CA MET A 137 -8.08 -0.44 13.03
C MET A 137 -9.07 0.71 13.15
N PRO A 138 -8.98 1.56 14.19
CA PRO A 138 -9.86 2.71 14.31
C PRO A 138 -9.68 3.64 13.09
N MET A 139 -10.77 3.99 12.41
CA MET A 139 -10.73 4.91 11.27
C MET A 139 -11.70 6.05 11.51
N THR A 140 -11.18 7.28 11.57
CA THR A 140 -12.02 8.48 11.60
C THR A 140 -12.42 8.86 10.17
N LEU A 141 -13.55 9.56 9.99
CA LEU A 141 -13.94 10.06 8.67
C LEU A 141 -12.85 10.98 8.07
N ARG A 142 -12.19 11.77 8.91
CA ARG A 142 -11.06 12.62 8.49
C ARG A 142 -9.89 11.80 7.96
N LEU A 143 -9.47 10.76 8.68
CA LEU A 143 -8.40 9.87 8.23
C LEU A 143 -8.79 9.17 6.92
N LEU A 144 -10.02 8.67 6.82
CA LEU A 144 -10.53 8.05 5.59
C LEU A 144 -10.42 8.98 4.39
N LEU A 145 -10.86 10.24 4.51
CA LEU A 145 -10.75 11.24 3.44
C LEU A 145 -9.29 11.53 3.06
N LYS A 146 -8.38 11.59 4.04
CA LYS A 146 -6.95 11.77 3.78
C LYS A 146 -6.33 10.57 3.07
N VAL A 147 -6.70 9.34 3.43
CA VAL A 147 -6.23 8.11 2.79
C VAL A 147 -6.70 8.03 1.34
N LEU A 148 -7.97 8.36 1.07
CA LEU A 148 -8.49 8.44 -0.30
C LEU A 148 -7.77 9.52 -1.11
N ALA A 149 -7.53 10.69 -0.51
CA ALA A 149 -6.78 11.75 -1.17
C ALA A 149 -5.33 11.34 -1.47
N ALA A 150 -4.66 10.66 -0.53
CA ALA A 150 -3.31 10.14 -0.69
C ALA A 150 -3.21 9.11 -1.83
N ALA A 151 -4.17 8.18 -1.92
CA ALA A 151 -4.25 7.21 -3.00
C ALA A 151 -4.40 7.89 -4.37
N GLU A 152 -5.32 8.85 -4.49
CA GLU A 152 -5.57 9.59 -5.75
C GLU A 152 -4.38 10.47 -6.16
N TYR A 153 -3.74 11.18 -5.22
CA TYR A 153 -2.52 11.93 -5.52
C TYR A 153 -1.39 11.01 -5.98
N GLY A 154 -1.19 9.88 -5.30
CA GLY A 154 -0.17 8.91 -5.69
C GLY A 154 -0.43 8.31 -7.08
N ASP A 155 -1.68 8.03 -7.42
CA ASP A 155 -2.07 7.55 -8.75
C ASP A 155 -1.80 8.59 -9.84
N LEU A 156 -2.16 9.86 -9.62
CA LEU A 156 -1.87 10.95 -10.54
C LEU A 156 -0.36 11.09 -10.78
N ILE A 157 0.42 11.11 -9.70
CA ILE A 157 1.88 11.24 -9.76
C ILE A 157 2.49 10.05 -10.52
N ALA A 158 2.06 8.82 -10.22
CA ALA A 158 2.52 7.61 -10.90
C ALA A 158 2.16 7.63 -12.40
N ALA A 159 0.94 8.03 -12.76
CA ALA A 159 0.51 8.12 -14.14
C ALA A 159 1.32 9.17 -14.94
N LEU A 160 1.54 10.34 -14.38
CA LEU A 160 2.36 11.40 -15.01
C LEU A 160 3.82 10.98 -15.11
N HIS A 161 4.37 10.33 -14.08
CA HIS A 161 5.71 9.77 -14.11
C HIS A 161 5.87 8.78 -15.27
N ASN A 162 4.99 7.79 -15.35
CA ASN A 162 4.98 6.79 -16.42
C ASN A 162 4.83 7.39 -17.82
N GLN A 163 4.10 8.50 -17.94
CA GLN A 163 3.94 9.20 -19.22
C GLN A 163 5.16 10.03 -19.62
N VAL A 164 5.95 10.53 -18.66
CA VAL A 164 7.09 11.43 -18.92
C VAL A 164 8.41 10.68 -18.93
N LYS A 165 8.64 9.79 -17.97
CA LYS A 165 9.88 9.06 -17.72
C LYS A 165 10.48 8.39 -18.96
N PRO A 166 9.72 7.71 -19.84
CA PRO A 166 10.31 7.06 -21.02
C PRO A 166 10.88 8.07 -22.04
N TYR A 167 10.46 9.33 -21.97
CA TYR A 167 10.74 10.36 -22.97
C TYR A 167 11.58 11.52 -22.44
N GLU A 168 11.94 11.52 -21.16
CA GLU A 168 12.72 12.60 -20.55
C GLU A 168 14.07 12.75 -21.26
N ILE A 169 14.44 14.00 -21.59
CA ILE A 169 15.74 14.28 -22.23
C ILE A 169 16.86 14.14 -21.19
N ASN A 170 16.66 14.70 -19.99
CA ASN A 170 17.59 14.54 -18.88
C ASN A 170 17.10 13.42 -17.97
N LYS A 171 17.90 12.35 -17.87
CA LYS A 171 17.56 11.20 -17.03
C LYS A 171 17.45 11.63 -15.57
N GLY A 172 16.30 11.37 -14.95
CA GLY A 172 16.03 11.66 -13.54
C GLY A 172 15.06 12.81 -13.30
N ASP A 173 14.76 13.65 -14.29
CA ASP A 173 13.84 14.80 -14.12
C ASP A 173 12.44 14.36 -13.67
N ALA A 174 11.90 13.29 -14.26
CA ALA A 174 10.61 12.74 -13.87
C ALA A 174 10.63 12.13 -12.46
N ALA A 175 11.76 11.53 -12.06
CA ALA A 175 11.92 10.97 -10.71
C ALA A 175 12.02 12.07 -9.64
N ALA A 176 12.78 13.14 -9.92
CA ALA A 176 12.87 14.30 -9.04
C ALA A 176 11.50 14.99 -8.87
N CYS A 177 10.70 15.06 -9.94
CA CYS A 177 9.35 15.59 -9.88
C CYS A 177 8.42 14.73 -9.00
N VAL A 178 8.54 13.39 -9.07
CA VAL A 178 7.84 12.47 -8.16
C VAL A 178 8.22 12.77 -6.71
N THR A 179 9.52 12.79 -6.38
CA THR A 179 9.98 13.06 -5.01
C THR A 179 9.43 14.37 -4.47
N LYS A 180 9.55 15.47 -5.23
CA LYS A 180 9.01 16.78 -4.88
C LYS A 180 7.52 16.72 -4.54
N TRP A 181 6.72 16.11 -5.40
CA TRP A 181 5.27 16.10 -5.22
C TRP A 181 4.81 15.12 -4.15
N THR A 182 5.48 13.99 -3.98
CA THR A 182 5.23 13.07 -2.86
C THR A 182 5.48 13.78 -1.52
N GLU A 183 6.62 14.45 -1.35
CA GLU A 183 6.94 15.23 -0.15
C GLU A 183 5.92 16.34 0.10
N GLN A 184 5.54 17.07 -0.95
CA GLN A 184 4.56 18.15 -0.85
C GLN A 184 3.16 17.64 -0.45
N VAL A 185 2.73 16.50 -0.97
CA VAL A 185 1.46 15.86 -0.59
C VAL A 185 1.52 15.39 0.87
N GLN A 186 2.62 14.79 1.31
CA GLN A 186 2.81 14.41 2.70
C GLN A 186 2.70 15.63 3.63
N ASP A 187 3.35 16.74 3.28
CA ASP A 187 3.25 18.02 4.01
C ASP A 187 1.80 18.52 4.11
N TRP A 188 1.04 18.49 3.00
CA TRP A 188 -0.36 18.89 3.01
C TRP A 188 -1.20 18.03 3.95
N LEU A 189 -1.04 16.70 3.89
CA LEU A 189 -1.81 15.76 4.72
C LEU A 189 -1.48 15.93 6.21
N ASN A 190 -0.20 16.12 6.54
CA ASN A 190 0.28 16.42 7.89
C ASN A 190 -0.34 17.70 8.45
N HIS A 191 -0.50 18.73 7.63
CA HIS A 191 -1.07 20.01 8.03
C HIS A 191 -2.59 20.14 7.82
N ASN A 192 -3.29 19.03 7.57
CA ASN A 192 -4.73 19.02 7.30
C ASN A 192 -5.14 19.95 6.11
N LYS A 193 -4.37 19.93 5.03
CA LYS A 193 -4.61 20.73 3.82
C LYS A 193 -4.81 19.84 2.59
N ASN A 194 -5.46 20.40 1.58
CA ASN A 194 -5.50 19.87 0.21
C ASN A 194 -6.02 18.44 0.01
N TYR A 195 -6.80 17.89 0.94
CA TYR A 195 -7.42 16.55 0.83
C TYR A 195 -8.92 16.58 0.54
N THR A 196 -9.52 17.76 0.32
CA THR A 196 -10.91 17.88 -0.14
C THR A 196 -10.97 17.87 -1.66
N ILE A 197 -12.04 17.32 -2.24
CA ILE A 197 -12.23 17.22 -3.69
C ILE A 197 -11.95 18.56 -4.42
N PHE A 198 -12.44 19.67 -3.89
CA PHE A 198 -12.23 20.99 -4.49
C PHE A 198 -10.77 21.43 -4.47
N SER A 199 -10.09 21.24 -3.34
CA SER A 199 -8.67 21.57 -3.21
C SER A 199 -7.79 20.66 -4.08
N MET A 200 -8.11 19.37 -4.13
CA MET A 200 -7.41 18.39 -4.97
C MET A 200 -7.50 18.74 -6.44
N LYS A 201 -8.68 19.04 -6.97
CA LYS A 201 -8.86 19.49 -8.37
C LYS A 201 -7.98 20.68 -8.74
N ARG A 202 -7.73 21.58 -7.79
CA ARG A 202 -6.81 22.71 -8.00
C ARG A 202 -5.36 22.23 -8.03
N ARG A 203 -4.95 21.43 -7.03
CA ARG A 203 -3.58 20.94 -6.90
C ARG A 203 -3.16 19.97 -8.01
N PHE A 204 -4.09 19.19 -8.56
CA PHE A 204 -3.82 18.32 -9.71
C PHE A 204 -3.28 19.10 -10.91
N LYS A 205 -3.78 20.32 -11.14
CA LYS A 205 -3.28 21.18 -12.21
C LYS A 205 -1.83 21.60 -11.96
N ASP A 206 -1.48 21.91 -10.71
CA ASP A 206 -0.11 22.31 -10.37
C ASP A 206 0.86 21.15 -10.58
N ILE A 207 0.47 19.93 -10.18
CA ILE A 207 1.25 18.70 -10.41
C ILE A 207 1.44 18.48 -11.92
N ALA A 208 0.34 18.46 -12.68
CA ALA A 208 0.37 18.24 -14.13
C ALA A 208 1.21 19.31 -14.86
N ASN A 209 1.10 20.58 -14.45
CA ASN A 209 1.87 21.67 -15.03
C ASN A 209 3.38 21.52 -14.81
N ASP A 210 3.80 21.01 -13.65
CA ASP A 210 5.22 20.76 -13.39
C ASP A 210 5.77 19.58 -14.20
N PHE A 211 5.01 18.49 -14.32
CA PHE A 211 5.38 17.39 -15.22
C PHE A 211 5.43 17.85 -16.70
N ALA A 212 4.53 18.73 -17.12
CA ALA A 212 4.49 19.25 -18.49
C ALA A 212 5.69 20.14 -18.85
N LYS A 213 6.41 20.70 -17.86
CA LYS A 213 7.62 21.50 -18.08
C LYS A 213 8.87 20.65 -18.32
N ILE A 214 8.82 19.35 -18.03
CA ILE A 214 9.97 18.46 -18.21
C ILE A 214 10.25 18.32 -19.71
N PRO A 215 11.47 18.63 -20.19
CA PRO A 215 11.82 18.46 -21.59
C PRO A 215 11.72 16.98 -21.99
N VAL A 216 10.90 16.69 -23.01
CA VAL A 216 10.70 15.32 -23.50
C VAL A 216 10.97 15.24 -25.00
N ASN A 217 11.55 14.12 -25.44
CA ASN A 217 11.66 13.74 -26.84
C ASN A 217 10.68 12.60 -27.15
N ARG A 218 9.50 12.94 -27.65
CA ARG A 218 8.44 11.97 -27.96
C ARG A 218 8.82 11.18 -29.21
N THR A 219 9.16 9.92 -29.02
CA THR A 219 9.48 8.94 -30.06
C THR A 219 8.51 7.75 -29.98
N PRO A 220 8.27 6.99 -31.06
CA PRO A 220 7.44 5.79 -30.95
C PRO A 220 8.10 4.77 -30.02
N LYS A 221 7.39 4.33 -28.97
CA LYS A 221 7.81 3.26 -28.05
C LYS A 221 6.73 2.20 -27.91
N VAL A 222 7.15 0.99 -27.55
CA VAL A 222 6.22 -0.10 -27.20
C VAL A 222 5.52 0.27 -25.91
N LYS A 223 4.19 0.26 -25.93
CA LYS A 223 3.35 0.54 -24.75
C LYS A 223 2.96 -0.77 -24.07
N VAL A 224 3.23 -0.89 -22.79
CA VAL A 224 2.99 -2.12 -22.03
C VAL A 224 2.08 -1.82 -20.84
N GLY A 225 0.92 -2.46 -20.80
CA GLY A 225 -0.01 -2.39 -19.66
C GLY A 225 0.31 -3.47 -18.64
N VAL A 226 0.61 -3.09 -17.39
CA VAL A 226 0.77 -4.04 -16.28
C VAL A 226 -0.57 -4.20 -15.54
N VAL A 227 -1.17 -5.37 -15.68
CA VAL A 227 -2.46 -5.74 -15.08
C VAL A 227 -2.32 -7.05 -14.31
N GLY A 228 -3.16 -7.25 -13.30
CA GLY A 228 -3.15 -8.48 -12.52
C GLY A 228 -3.62 -8.28 -11.08
N GLU A 229 -3.23 -9.21 -10.22
CA GLU A 229 -3.47 -9.18 -8.79
C GLU A 229 -2.86 -7.90 -8.17
N ILE A 230 -3.59 -7.23 -7.27
CA ILE A 230 -3.26 -5.89 -6.80
C ILE A 230 -1.88 -5.80 -6.17
N TYR A 231 -1.51 -6.76 -5.31
CA TYR A 231 -0.22 -6.73 -4.64
C TYR A 231 0.91 -7.01 -5.62
N VAL A 232 0.79 -8.04 -6.45
CA VAL A 232 1.81 -8.37 -7.47
C VAL A 232 1.99 -7.22 -8.45
N LYS A 233 0.89 -6.58 -8.86
CA LYS A 233 0.92 -5.48 -9.83
C LYS A 233 1.76 -4.29 -9.33
N PHE A 234 1.56 -3.85 -8.09
CA PHE A 234 2.21 -2.64 -7.56
C PHE A 234 3.53 -2.91 -6.85
N SER A 235 3.65 -4.04 -6.15
CA SER A 235 4.82 -4.35 -5.33
C SER A 235 6.00 -4.79 -6.20
N PRO A 236 7.14 -4.09 -6.16
CA PRO A 236 8.34 -4.52 -6.89
C PRO A 236 8.82 -5.91 -6.45
N MET A 237 8.70 -6.24 -5.16
CA MET A 237 8.95 -7.59 -4.66
C MET A 237 7.99 -8.62 -5.26
N GLY A 238 6.72 -8.25 -5.40
CA GLY A 238 5.68 -9.16 -5.89
C GLY A 238 5.85 -9.55 -7.35
N ASN A 239 6.38 -8.64 -8.18
CA ASN A 239 6.55 -8.85 -9.62
C ASN A 239 8.01 -8.94 -10.10
N ASN A 240 8.98 -9.00 -9.19
CA ASN A 240 10.42 -9.01 -9.51
C ASN A 240 10.85 -7.78 -10.32
N ASP A 241 10.52 -6.58 -9.82
CA ASP A 241 10.88 -5.30 -10.42
C ASP A 241 10.46 -5.15 -11.90
N LEU A 242 9.28 -5.69 -12.24
CA LEU A 242 8.79 -5.77 -13.62
C LEU A 242 8.76 -4.42 -14.32
N VAL A 243 8.37 -3.35 -13.61
CA VAL A 243 8.32 -1.99 -14.18
C VAL A 243 9.72 -1.54 -14.58
N SER A 244 10.69 -1.64 -13.68
CA SER A 244 12.09 -1.27 -13.96
C SER A 244 12.70 -2.13 -15.05
N PHE A 245 12.34 -3.41 -15.12
CA PHE A 245 12.72 -4.28 -16.24
C PHE A 245 12.16 -3.76 -17.57
N LEU A 246 10.86 -3.48 -17.66
CA LEU A 246 10.24 -2.97 -18.89
C LEU A 246 10.80 -1.58 -19.30
N GLU A 247 11.06 -0.71 -18.32
CA GLU A 247 11.73 0.57 -18.55
C GLU A 247 13.14 0.38 -19.14
N SER A 248 13.89 -0.63 -18.66
CA SER A 248 15.21 -0.97 -19.22
C SER A 248 15.15 -1.47 -20.67
N GLN A 249 13.98 -1.96 -21.11
CA GLN A 249 13.70 -2.42 -22.46
C GLN A 249 13.06 -1.30 -23.33
N ASP A 250 13.19 -0.05 -22.92
CA ASP A 250 12.69 1.13 -23.65
C ASP A 250 11.17 1.17 -23.86
N CYS A 251 10.41 0.55 -22.96
CA CYS A 251 8.94 0.53 -23.01
C CYS A 251 8.31 1.74 -22.28
N GLU A 252 7.17 2.21 -22.79
CA GLU A 252 6.24 3.06 -22.03
C GLU A 252 5.33 2.15 -21.20
N VAL A 253 5.61 2.06 -19.90
CA VAL A 253 4.82 1.23 -18.98
C VAL A 253 3.61 2.02 -18.51
N ASN A 254 2.43 1.40 -18.57
CA ASN A 254 1.22 1.94 -17.97
C ASN A 254 0.71 0.97 -16.89
N MET A 255 0.44 1.49 -15.70
CA MET A 255 -0.11 0.74 -14.59
C MET A 255 -1.37 1.46 -14.11
N PRO A 256 -2.57 0.83 -14.19
CA PRO A 256 -3.78 1.46 -13.68
C PRO A 256 -3.66 1.80 -12.19
N GLY A 257 -4.27 2.89 -11.75
CA GLY A 257 -4.16 3.38 -10.37
C GLY A 257 -4.76 2.46 -9.30
N LEU A 258 -4.40 2.70 -8.04
CA LEU A 258 -4.96 2.08 -6.84
C LEU A 258 -6.43 2.49 -6.62
N MET A 259 -6.81 3.72 -6.99
CA MET A 259 -8.17 4.22 -6.89
C MET A 259 -9.16 3.44 -7.75
N GLY A 260 -8.74 2.91 -8.90
CA GLY A 260 -9.57 1.99 -9.68
C GLY A 260 -9.96 0.72 -8.90
N TYR A 261 -9.07 0.22 -8.02
CA TYR A 261 -9.43 -0.88 -7.12
C TYR A 261 -10.38 -0.44 -6.01
N ILE A 262 -10.18 0.75 -5.44
CA ILE A 262 -11.07 1.30 -4.41
C ILE A 262 -12.49 1.51 -4.98
N GLU A 263 -12.60 2.08 -6.18
CA GLU A 263 -13.86 2.22 -6.91
C GLU A 263 -14.53 0.87 -7.17
N TYR A 264 -13.75 -0.14 -7.59
CA TYR A 264 -14.24 -1.51 -7.72
C TYR A 264 -14.82 -2.04 -6.39
N CYS A 265 -14.14 -1.85 -5.26
CA CYS A 265 -14.63 -2.29 -3.97
C CYS A 265 -15.97 -1.61 -3.59
N VAL A 266 -16.10 -0.31 -3.85
CA VAL A 266 -17.35 0.45 -3.60
C VAL A 266 -18.47 -0.02 -4.53
N ALA A 267 -18.17 -0.21 -5.81
CA ALA A 267 -19.14 -0.70 -6.80
C ALA A 267 -19.61 -2.11 -6.44
N ASN A 268 -18.70 -3.01 -6.04
CA ASN A 268 -19.04 -4.37 -5.64
C ASN A 268 -19.96 -4.39 -4.43
N ALA A 269 -19.64 -3.63 -3.38
CA ALA A 269 -20.52 -3.52 -2.21
C ALA A 269 -21.92 -2.99 -2.56
N THR A 270 -22.00 -2.06 -3.51
CA THR A 270 -23.28 -1.52 -4.00
C THR A 270 -24.07 -2.57 -4.79
N LEU A 271 -23.40 -3.31 -5.68
CA LEU A 271 -23.99 -4.38 -6.46
C LEU A 271 -24.46 -5.54 -5.57
N ASP A 272 -23.69 -5.91 -4.55
CA ASP A 272 -24.07 -6.97 -3.61
C ASP A 272 -25.40 -6.62 -2.92
N VAL A 273 -25.55 -5.38 -2.43
CA VAL A 273 -26.83 -4.91 -1.84
C VAL A 273 -27.96 -4.90 -2.86
N GLN A 274 -27.69 -4.47 -4.10
CA GLN A 274 -28.71 -4.43 -5.16
C GLN A 274 -29.19 -5.83 -5.58
N ILE A 275 -28.30 -6.81 -5.62
CA ILE A 275 -28.59 -8.15 -6.13
C ILE A 275 -29.09 -9.08 -5.00
N TYR A 276 -28.51 -8.96 -3.80
CA TYR A 276 -28.72 -9.93 -2.72
C TYR A 276 -29.45 -9.36 -1.49
N GLY A 277 -29.61 -8.04 -1.37
CA GLY A 277 -30.24 -7.36 -0.22
C GLY A 277 -29.30 -7.11 0.93
#